data_AF-A0A8S3YPM0-F1
#
_entry.id   AF-A0A8S3YPM0-F1
#
_cell.length_a   1.000
_cell.length_b   1.000
_cell.length_c   1.000
_cell.angle_alpha   90.00
_cell.angle_beta   90.00
_cell.angle_gamma   90.00
#
_symmetry.space_group_name_H-M   'P 1'
#
loop_
_entity.id
_entity.type
_entity.pdbx_description
1 polymer ?
#
loop_
_entity_poly.entity_id
_entity_poly.type
_entity_poly.pdbx_seq_one_letter_code
_entity_poly.pdbx_strand_id
1 'polypeptide(L)'
;MAANVQLMCQYWKTFDLLELQRELDTTATDLANRQDESEGSRKRLVELSREFKKNTPEDIRKVVAPLLKSFQLEIDSLSKRSKAAEAAFLSVYKKLIDLPDPVPALEHAQNLQKKAHKVQDLEIENKQLRDTLEEYNHEFAEVRNQ
;
A
#
# COMPACT_ATOMS: atom_id res chain seq x y z
N MET A 1 14.23 4.46 21.39
CA MET A 1 13.68 3.42 20.49
C MET A 1 12.22 3.08 20.77
N ALA A 2 11.78 2.94 22.04
CA ALA A 2 10.38 2.60 22.37
C ALA A 2 9.31 3.55 21.80
N ALA A 3 9.55 4.86 21.92
CA ALA A 3 8.66 5.88 21.36
C ALA A 3 8.48 5.73 19.84
N ASN A 4 9.52 5.26 19.12
CA ASN A 4 9.44 5.11 17.67
C ASN A 4 8.55 3.94 17.24
N VAL A 5 8.59 2.80 17.94
CA VAL A 5 7.77 1.63 17.58
C VAL A 5 6.30 1.88 17.87
N GLN A 6 5.99 2.55 18.99
CA GLN A 6 4.60 2.88 19.34
C GLN A 6 3.99 3.90 18.38
N LEU A 7 4.74 4.95 18.00
CA LEU A 7 4.29 5.92 17.00
C LEU A 7 4.10 5.26 15.62
N MET A 8 5.01 4.39 15.22
CA MET A 8 4.90 3.64 13.96
C MET A 8 3.66 2.73 13.95
N CYS A 9 3.40 2.02 15.05
CA CYS A 9 2.21 1.17 15.17
C CYS A 9 0.91 1.98 15.06
N GLN A 10 0.84 3.14 15.74
CA GLN A 10 -0.33 4.00 15.63
C GLN A 10 -0.50 4.57 14.22
N TYR A 11 0.59 5.00 13.58
CA TYR A 11 0.54 5.46 12.20
C TYR A 11 -0.05 4.40 11.26
N TRP A 12 0.44 3.17 11.31
CA TRP A 12 -0.03 2.09 10.44
C TRP A 12 -1.48 1.66 10.72
N LYS A 13 -1.93 1.75 11.97
CA LYS A 13 -3.34 1.55 12.31
C LYS A 13 -4.24 2.63 11.69
N THR A 14 -3.80 3.88 11.72
CA THR A 14 -4.55 5.00 11.10
C THR A 14 -4.46 4.99 9.59
N PHE A 15 -3.33 4.55 9.03
CA PHE A 15 -3.14 4.39 7.60
C PHE A 15 -4.10 3.34 7.01
N ASP A 16 -4.43 2.31 7.79
CA ASP A 16 -5.35 1.22 7.42
C ASP A 16 -5.03 0.62 6.05
N LEU A 17 -3.92 -0.13 6.01
CA LEU A 17 -3.46 -0.75 4.78
C LEU A 17 -4.51 -1.67 4.15
N LEU A 18 -5.32 -2.35 4.97
CA LEU A 18 -6.33 -3.28 4.49
C LEU A 18 -7.47 -2.55 3.77
N GLU A 19 -7.90 -1.40 4.29
CA GLU A 19 -8.91 -0.58 3.61
C GLU A 19 -8.37 -0.01 2.31
N LEU A 20 -7.14 0.52 2.30
CA LEU A 20 -6.48 0.97 1.07
C LEU A 20 -6.39 -0.16 0.03
N GLN A 21 -6.03 -1.38 0.46
CA GLN A 21 -5.98 -2.56 -0.42
C GLN A 21 -7.35 -2.84 -1.08
N ARG A 22 -8.46 -2.76 -0.33
CA ARG A 22 -9.83 -2.94 -0.87
C ARG A 22 -10.24 -1.85 -1.84
N GLU A 23 -9.91 -0.59 -1.54
CA GLU A 23 -10.17 0.53 -2.46
C GLU A 23 -9.41 0.36 -3.78
N LEU A 24 -8.16 -0.10 -3.69
CA LEU A 24 -7.32 -0.38 -4.85
C LEU A 24 -7.84 -1.57 -5.67
N ASP A 25 -8.30 -2.66 -5.03
CA ASP A 25 -8.98 -3.80 -5.68
C ASP A 25 -10.20 -3.35 -6.48
N THR A 26 -11.03 -2.51 -5.86
CA THR A 26 -12.24 -1.94 -6.49
C THR A 26 -11.85 -1.11 -7.71
N THR A 27 -10.85 -0.23 -7.54
CA THR A 27 -10.33 0.61 -8.63
C THR A 27 -9.75 -0.22 -9.77
N ALA A 28 -9.03 -1.31 -9.47
CA ALA A 28 -8.47 -2.22 -10.47
C ALA A 28 -9.57 -2.95 -11.26
N THR A 29 -10.64 -3.35 -10.58
CA THR A 29 -11.82 -3.99 -11.20
C THR A 29 -12.54 -3.01 -12.12
N ASP A 30 -12.83 -1.80 -11.64
CA ASP A 30 -13.44 -0.74 -12.46
C ASP A 30 -12.58 -0.37 -13.66
N LEU A 31 -11.26 -0.39 -13.48
CA LEU A 31 -10.33 -0.10 -14.55
C LEU A 31 -10.42 -1.13 -15.68
N ALA A 32 -10.52 -2.43 -15.35
CA ALA A 32 -10.70 -3.48 -16.36
C ALA A 32 -12.00 -3.26 -17.15
N ASN A 33 -13.10 -2.93 -16.48
CA ASN A 33 -14.37 -2.63 -17.14
C ASN A 33 -14.25 -1.43 -18.09
N ARG A 34 -13.58 -0.34 -17.65
CA ARG A 34 -13.37 0.86 -18.48
C ARG A 34 -12.47 0.58 -19.69
N GLN A 35 -11.49 -0.30 -19.56
CA GLN A 35 -10.67 -0.73 -20.69
C GLN A 35 -11.52 -1.41 -21.76
N ASP A 36 -12.37 -2.37 -21.37
CA ASP A 36 -13.26 -3.08 -22.28
C ASP A 36 -14.26 -2.14 -22.97
N GLU A 37 -14.86 -1.22 -22.21
CA GLU A 37 -15.79 -0.21 -22.74
C GLU A 37 -15.12 0.75 -23.74
N SER A 38 -13.89 1.17 -23.45
CA SER A 38 -13.09 2.04 -24.32
C SER A 38 -12.73 1.33 -25.62
N GLU A 39 -12.31 0.06 -25.54
CA GLU A 39 -12.03 -0.77 -26.71
C GLU A 39 -13.27 -1.00 -27.57
N GLY A 40 -14.42 -1.29 -26.96
CA GLY A 40 -15.70 -1.43 -27.65
C GLY A 40 -16.14 -0.12 -28.34
N SER A 41 -16.02 1.00 -27.65
CA SER A 41 -16.36 2.33 -28.20
C SER A 41 -15.44 2.72 -29.36
N ARG A 42 -14.15 2.42 -29.25
CA ARG A 42 -13.18 2.63 -30.34
C ARG A 42 -13.51 1.78 -31.57
N LYS A 43 -13.87 0.50 -31.41
CA LYS A 43 -14.31 -0.37 -32.52
C LYS A 43 -15.53 0.21 -33.23
N ARG A 44 -16.56 0.62 -32.47
CA ARG A 44 -17.76 1.27 -33.02
C ARG A 44 -17.44 2.55 -33.81
N LEU A 45 -16.54 3.40 -33.30
CA LEU A 45 -16.12 4.62 -34.01
C LEU A 45 -15.43 4.31 -35.34
N VAL A 46 -14.61 3.25 -35.40
CA VAL A 46 -13.96 2.80 -36.64
C VAL A 46 -15.00 2.31 -37.65
N GLU A 47 -16.01 1.56 -37.20
CA GLU A 47 -17.11 1.08 -38.05
C GLU A 47 -17.93 2.24 -38.61
N LEU A 48 -18.36 3.17 -37.75
CA LEU A 48 -19.08 4.39 -38.16
C LEU A 48 -18.26 5.22 -39.17
N SER A 49 -16.95 5.35 -38.95
CA SER A 49 -16.06 6.07 -39.87
C SER A 49 -15.96 5.39 -41.24
N ARG A 50 -15.98 4.05 -41.29
CA ARG A 50 -15.99 3.29 -42.54
C ARG A 50 -17.33 3.42 -43.26
N GLU A 51 -18.43 3.35 -42.51
CA GLU A 51 -19.78 3.48 -43.05
C GLU A 51 -20.01 4.87 -43.63
N PHE A 52 -19.61 5.92 -42.90
CA PHE A 52 -19.60 7.29 -43.42
C PHE A 52 -18.81 7.38 -44.74
N LYS A 53 -17.59 6.86 -44.78
CA LYS A 53 -16.80 6.87 -46.03
C LYS A 53 -17.45 6.12 -47.19
N LYS A 54 -18.24 5.07 -46.93
CA LYS A 54 -18.94 4.30 -47.96
C LYS A 54 -20.18 5.04 -48.49
N ASN A 55 -20.92 5.69 -47.61
CA ASN A 55 -22.25 6.23 -47.91
C ASN A 55 -22.25 7.74 -48.23
N THR A 56 -21.11 8.43 -48.11
CA THR A 56 -21.02 9.87 -48.32
C THR A 56 -20.42 10.25 -49.68
N PRO A 57 -20.96 11.27 -50.39
CA PRO A 57 -20.39 11.84 -51.62
C PRO A 57 -18.92 12.26 -51.51
N GLU A 58 -18.19 12.26 -52.63
CA GLU A 58 -16.73 12.52 -52.65
C GLU A 58 -16.34 13.94 -52.23
N ASP A 59 -17.11 14.94 -52.66
CA ASP A 59 -16.94 16.34 -52.32
C ASP A 59 -17.03 16.58 -50.80
N ILE A 60 -18.03 16.00 -50.14
CA ILE A 60 -18.18 16.06 -48.68
C ILE A 60 -17.04 15.30 -48.00
N ARG A 61 -16.67 14.11 -48.51
CA ARG A 61 -15.55 13.33 -47.96
C ARG A 61 -14.24 14.11 -47.97
N LYS A 62 -13.96 14.90 -49.01
CA LYS A 62 -12.73 15.73 -49.09
C LYS A 62 -12.69 16.79 -47.99
N VAL A 63 -13.81 17.45 -47.70
CA VAL A 63 -13.89 18.48 -46.65
C VAL A 63 -13.78 17.87 -45.25
N VAL A 64 -14.41 16.72 -45.03
CA VAL A 64 -14.49 16.07 -43.71
C VAL A 64 -13.26 15.21 -43.39
N ALA A 65 -12.52 14.73 -44.39
CA ALA A 65 -11.32 13.91 -44.21
C ALA A 65 -10.26 14.48 -43.24
N PRO A 66 -9.82 15.75 -43.35
CA PRO A 66 -8.85 16.32 -42.41
C PRO A 66 -9.40 16.36 -40.98
N LEU A 67 -10.69 16.66 -40.80
CA LEU A 67 -11.32 16.69 -39.48
C LEU A 67 -11.35 15.28 -38.83
N LEU A 68 -11.79 14.26 -39.58
CA LEU A 68 -11.78 12.88 -39.10
C LEU A 68 -10.37 12.40 -38.76
N LYS A 69 -9.37 12.81 -39.55
CA LYS A 69 -7.97 12.47 -39.27
C LYS A 69 -7.48 13.11 -37.97
N SER A 70 -7.81 14.38 -37.72
CA SER A 70 -7.48 15.06 -36.46
C SER A 70 -8.13 14.40 -35.25
N PHE A 71 -9.42 14.06 -35.32
CA PHE A 71 -10.10 13.31 -34.25
C PHE A 71 -9.46 11.94 -34.00
N GLN A 72 -9.10 11.21 -35.07
CA GLN A 72 -8.44 9.91 -34.93
C GLN A 72 -7.09 10.05 -34.21
N LEU A 73 -6.29 11.05 -34.57
CA LEU A 73 -5.00 11.32 -33.93
C LEU A 73 -5.16 11.69 -32.45
N GLU A 74 -6.15 12.52 -32.12
CA GLU A 74 -6.42 12.89 -30.73
C GLU A 74 -6.89 11.68 -29.89
N ILE A 75 -7.80 10.86 -30.44
CA ILE A 75 -8.25 9.62 -29.79
C ILE A 75 -7.08 8.65 -29.57
N ASP A 76 -6.17 8.53 -30.54
CA ASP A 76 -4.98 7.68 -30.44
C ASP A 76 -4.01 8.20 -29.37
N SER A 77 -3.79 9.51 -29.32
CA SER A 77 -2.97 10.18 -28.31
C SER A 77 -3.55 9.98 -26.91
N LEU A 78 -4.86 10.22 -26.74
CA LEU A 78 -5.58 10.01 -25.49
C LEU A 78 -5.52 8.54 -25.06
N SER A 79 -5.74 7.61 -25.98
CA SER A 79 -5.66 6.16 -25.73
C SER A 79 -4.26 5.77 -25.23
N LYS A 80 -3.20 6.31 -25.86
CA LYS A 80 -1.82 6.04 -25.45
C LYS A 80 -1.54 6.59 -24.04
N ARG A 81 -1.98 7.81 -23.73
CA ARG A 81 -1.83 8.42 -22.41
C ARG A 81 -2.60 7.65 -21.34
N SER A 82 -3.84 7.21 -21.65
CA SER A 82 -4.66 6.39 -20.75
C SER A 82 -3.96 5.08 -20.43
N LYS A 83 -3.58 4.30 -21.45
CA LYS A 83 -2.87 3.02 -21.26
C LYS A 83 -1.59 3.15 -20.44
N ALA A 84 -0.84 4.24 -20.61
CA ALA A 84 0.35 4.51 -19.81
C ALA A 84 0.03 4.76 -18.32
N ALA A 85 -0.99 5.57 -18.03
CA ALA A 85 -1.44 5.82 -16.66
C ALA A 85 -2.01 4.56 -15.99
N GLU A 86 -2.80 3.78 -16.73
CA GLU A 86 -3.37 2.51 -16.29
C GLU A 86 -2.27 1.48 -15.98
N ALA A 87 -1.25 1.37 -16.84
CA ALA A 87 -0.10 0.51 -16.60
C ALA A 87 0.71 0.94 -15.36
N ALA A 88 0.90 2.25 -15.16
CA ALA A 88 1.57 2.78 -13.97
C ALA A 88 0.78 2.46 -12.69
N PHE A 89 -0.54 2.66 -12.71
CA PHE A 89 -1.43 2.29 -11.61
C PHE A 89 -1.31 0.79 -11.29
N LEU A 90 -1.50 -0.08 -12.28
CA LEU A 90 -1.43 -1.54 -12.09
C LEU A 90 -0.04 -1.99 -11.59
N SER A 91 1.04 -1.28 -11.97
CA SER A 91 2.38 -1.57 -11.46
C SER A 91 2.54 -1.25 -9.98
N VAL A 92 1.89 -0.20 -9.47
CA VAL A 92 1.94 0.15 -8.04
C VAL A 92 0.98 -0.76 -7.26
N TYR A 93 -0.24 -0.93 -7.78
CA TYR A 93 -1.27 -1.81 -7.23
C TYR A 93 -0.73 -3.20 -6.90
N LYS A 94 -0.09 -3.88 -7.87
CA LYS A 94 0.49 -5.22 -7.68
C LYS A 94 1.52 -5.29 -6.54
N LYS A 95 2.21 -4.19 -6.26
CA LYS A 95 3.19 -4.15 -5.16
C LYS A 95 2.54 -3.94 -3.81
N LEU A 96 1.35 -3.33 -3.76
CA LEU A 96 0.66 -2.98 -2.52
C LEU A 96 -0.34 -4.05 -2.08
N ILE A 97 -0.97 -4.75 -3.01
CA ILE A 97 -2.04 -5.71 -2.67
C ILE A 97 -1.53 -6.93 -1.91
N ASP A 98 -0.30 -7.36 -2.19
CA ASP A 98 0.32 -8.52 -1.53
C ASP A 98 1.10 -8.15 -0.27
N LEU A 99 1.10 -6.86 0.15
CA LEU A 99 1.83 -6.46 1.35
C LEU A 99 1.13 -7.00 2.61
N PRO A 100 1.87 -7.68 3.50
CA PRO A 100 1.33 -8.04 4.80
C PRO A 100 1.16 -6.78 5.65
N ASP A 101 0.09 -6.75 6.44
CA ASP A 101 -0.12 -5.70 7.43
C ASP A 101 1.03 -5.69 8.46
N PRO A 102 1.76 -4.58 8.64
CA PRO A 102 2.83 -4.49 9.63
C PRO A 102 2.31 -4.35 11.07
N VAL A 103 1.03 -3.98 11.29
CA VAL A 103 0.48 -3.71 12.62
C VAL A 103 0.67 -4.89 13.60
N PRO A 104 0.33 -6.15 13.25
CA PRO A 104 0.50 -7.28 14.17
C PRO A 104 1.96 -7.49 14.60
N ALA A 105 2.91 -7.30 13.68
CA ALA A 105 4.34 -7.42 13.97
C ALA A 105 4.83 -6.28 14.88
N LEU A 106 4.35 -5.06 14.65
CA LEU A 106 4.68 -3.89 15.48
C LEU A 106 4.09 -4.00 16.89
N GLU A 107 2.87 -4.49 17.04
CA GLU A 107 2.25 -4.77 18.34
C GLU A 107 3.02 -5.84 19.11
N HIS A 108 3.44 -6.90 18.41
CA HIS A 108 4.28 -7.95 19.00
C HIS A 108 5.61 -7.37 19.49
N ALA A 109 6.29 -6.56 18.67
CA ALA A 109 7.54 -5.90 19.05
C ALA A 109 7.37 -4.97 20.27
N GLN A 110 6.27 -4.22 20.34
CA GLN A 110 5.96 -3.36 21.49
C GLN A 110 5.76 -4.19 22.77
N ASN A 111 5.10 -5.35 22.66
CA ASN A 111 4.92 -6.26 23.78
C ASN A 111 6.23 -6.90 24.25
N LEU A 112 7.10 -7.30 23.31
CA LEU A 112 8.44 -7.80 23.64
C LEU A 112 9.28 -6.75 24.37
N GLN A 113 9.21 -5.50 23.93
CA GLN A 113 9.92 -4.41 24.60
C GLN A 113 9.45 -4.18 26.03
N LYS A 114 8.14 -4.20 26.28
CA LYS A 114 7.59 -4.12 27.65
C LYS A 114 8.09 -5.27 28.53
N LYS A 115 8.12 -6.49 27.98
CA LYS A 115 8.66 -7.66 28.68
C LYS A 115 10.15 -7.51 28.97
N ALA A 116 10.93 -7.02 28.01
CA ALA A 116 12.37 -6.80 28.19
C ALA A 116 12.68 -5.80 29.31
N HIS A 117 11.96 -4.66 29.36
CA HIS A 117 12.09 -3.72 30.48
C HIS A 117 11.75 -4.39 31.82
N LYS A 118 10.65 -5.15 31.87
CA LYS A 118 10.28 -5.86 33.09
C LYS A 118 11.33 -6.89 33.53
N VAL A 119 11.96 -7.59 32.60
CA VAL A 119 13.06 -8.53 32.90
C VAL A 119 14.24 -7.77 33.48
N GLN A 120 14.61 -6.64 32.89
CA GLN A 120 15.70 -5.81 33.40
C GLN A 120 15.42 -5.29 34.83
N ASP A 121 14.20 -4.84 35.10
CA ASP A 121 13.80 -4.40 36.45
C ASP A 121 13.93 -5.55 37.46
N LEU A 122 13.46 -6.75 37.09
CA LEU A 122 13.56 -7.95 37.94
C LEU A 122 15.01 -8.41 38.15
N GLU A 123 15.89 -8.28 37.15
CA GLU A 123 17.31 -8.60 37.28
C GLU A 123 18.02 -7.67 38.27
N ILE A 124 17.69 -6.37 38.25
CA ILE A 124 18.22 -5.38 39.20
C ILE A 124 17.75 -5.71 40.62
N GLU A 125 16.45 -5.94 40.80
CA GLU A 125 15.88 -6.30 42.10
C GLU A 125 16.49 -7.61 42.62
N ASN A 126 16.65 -8.62 41.77
CA ASN A 126 17.25 -9.89 42.17
C ASN A 126 18.70 -9.73 42.63
N LYS A 127 19.47 -8.87 41.95
CA LYS A 127 20.84 -8.55 42.37
C LYS A 127 20.86 -7.87 43.74
N GLN A 128 20.02 -6.85 43.95
CA GLN A 128 19.94 -6.15 45.23
C GLN A 128 19.57 -7.10 46.38
N LEU A 129 18.59 -7.98 46.16
CA LEU A 129 18.19 -8.98 47.15
C LEU A 129 19.32 -9.97 47.47
N ARG A 130 20.12 -10.38 46.47
CA ARG A 130 21.30 -11.23 46.69
C ARG A 130 22.36 -10.51 47.52
N ASP A 131 22.68 -9.26 47.18
CA ASP A 131 23.65 -8.44 47.89
C ASP A 131 23.24 -8.28 49.38
N THR A 132 21.96 -7.94 49.64
CA THR A 132 21.42 -7.84 51.02
C THR A 132 21.47 -9.16 51.79
N LEU A 133 21.20 -10.30 51.13
CA LEU A 133 21.30 -11.61 51.76
C LEU A 133 22.75 -11.97 52.10
N GLU A 134 23.71 -11.60 51.26
CA GLU A 134 25.14 -11.80 51.55
C GLU A 134 25.58 -10.95 52.75
N GLU A 135 25.17 -9.69 52.82
CA GLU A 135 25.41 -8.80 53.96
C GLU A 135 24.85 -9.38 55.26
N TYR A 136 23.57 -9.79 55.27
CA TYR A 136 22.98 -10.40 56.47
C TYR A 136 23.66 -11.71 56.89
N ASN A 137 24.07 -12.55 55.93
CA ASN A 137 24.80 -13.77 56.25
C ASN A 137 26.19 -13.47 56.84
N HIS A 138 26.85 -12.40 56.38
CA HIS A 138 28.12 -11.95 56.93
C HIS A 138 27.96 -11.47 58.37
N GLU A 139 27.01 -10.56 58.62
CA GLU A 139 26.71 -10.06 59.97
C GLU A 139 26.34 -11.21 60.93
N PHE A 140 25.52 -12.15 60.47
CA PHE A 140 25.13 -13.31 61.27
C PHE A 140 26.31 -14.22 61.63
N ALA A 141 27.28 -14.38 60.72
CA ALA A 141 28.49 -15.13 60.97
C ALA A 141 29.43 -14.43 61.98
N GLU A 142 29.53 -13.10 61.92
CA GLU A 142 30.31 -12.31 62.87
C GLU A 142 29.74 -12.40 64.29
N VAL A 143 28.42 -12.31 64.45
CA VAL A 143 27.75 -12.41 65.76
C VAL A 143 27.89 -13.80 66.37
N ARG A 144 27.92 -14.87 65.56
CA ARG A 144 28.11 -16.26 66.06
C ARG A 144 29.53 -16.58 66.53
N ASN A 145 30.52 -15.77 66.14
CA ASN A 145 31.92 -15.96 66.50
C ASN A 145 32.36 -15.15 67.74
N GLN A 146 31.42 -14.46 68.40
CA GLN A 146 31.59 -13.81 69.71
C GLN A 146 30.98 -14.68 70.82
#